data_AF-A0A8S3STM9-F1
#
_entry.id   AF-A0A8S3STM9-F1
#
_cell.length_a   1.000
_cell.length_b   1.000
_cell.length_c   1.000
_cell.angle_alpha   90.00
_cell.angle_beta   90.00
_cell.angle_gamma   90.00
#
_symmetry.space_group_name_H-M   'P 1'
#
loop_
_entity.id
_entity.type
_entity.pdbx_description
1 polymer ?
#
loop_
_entity_poly.entity_id
_entity_poly.type
_entity_poly.pdbx_seq_one_letter_code
_entity_poly.pdbx_strand_id
1 'polypeptide(L)'
;MDFSLRSRICKVCEYHQQRKEIVPAHDCSKNWYGSSKGMEPDMAVEMTHNLKDSGCQIQVLHADNDSTTTSRLKVDFDDLEKKDDQNHVKKGFSKKLYELSKKFKELKHPDVIPYIVRCFMYAVKENTGSVENIQLALKRMVLHIFGDHTLCENAEWCTYAKDPFNFKSYGGSSSLSNRLSASVLQKNEGYTWLSKVNEASLLSPGQHTLKLAKQMDRRLNRHRINQKTTHFKRRRIQLRKLKKKSEFRSQIKEGTTYENETEVNDAISDIQQIPSRLTINDSEEFIIFDLETTGLSRNSDITQIAASSGSNIFQRYIMPRCEITHEASKITGLTFSHSTNKMYLNGTIVQTCAIEQALLDFIDFLKLQNKPVLVGHNITNFDMMVLENRLREFSLFATFSAHVKGFIDTLKLSKRVFPKDKVGNYKQQTLVKEVLGTEYHAHNAKEDVLSLKELFTRNYVKIVLMMICTMLTFIILDYL
;
A
#
# COMPACT_ATOMS: atom_id res chain seq x y z
N MET A 1 -10.71 3.21 38.59
CA MET A 1 -10.79 3.60 37.15
C MET A 1 -9.41 4.11 36.80
N ASP A 2 -8.68 3.40 35.95
CA ASP A 2 -7.33 3.78 35.55
C ASP A 2 -7.33 4.25 34.09
N PHE A 3 -6.40 5.14 33.73
CA PHE A 3 -6.22 5.59 32.35
C PHE A 3 -4.76 5.90 32.07
N SER A 4 -4.30 5.53 30.88
CA SER A 4 -3.00 5.92 30.36
C SER A 4 -3.15 6.82 29.14
N LEU A 5 -2.15 7.63 28.85
CA LEU A 5 -2.09 8.48 27.66
C LEU A 5 -0.71 8.41 27.04
N ARG A 6 -0.65 8.11 25.74
CA ARG A 6 0.58 8.19 24.94
C ARG A 6 0.43 9.22 23.84
N SER A 7 1.38 10.14 23.77
CA SER A 7 1.42 11.17 22.74
C SER A 7 2.84 11.37 22.19
N ARG A 8 2.91 11.42 20.86
CA ARG A 8 4.14 11.68 20.09
C ARG A 8 4.40 13.15 19.85
N ILE A 9 3.42 14.00 20.13
CA ILE A 9 3.40 15.38 19.70
C ILE A 9 3.15 16.27 20.92
N CYS A 10 3.98 17.29 21.03
CA CYS A 10 3.71 18.45 21.84
C CYS A 10 3.76 19.66 20.92
N LYS A 11 2.71 20.49 20.93
CA LYS A 11 2.63 21.67 20.04
C LYS A 11 3.72 22.70 20.35
N VAL A 12 4.07 22.87 21.64
CA VAL A 12 5.13 23.78 22.09
C VAL A 12 6.48 23.29 21.55
N CYS A 13 6.79 22.00 21.74
CA CYS A 13 7.98 21.37 21.14
C CYS A 13 8.03 21.54 19.63
N GLU A 14 6.93 21.26 18.93
CA GLU A 14 6.88 21.31 17.47
C GLU A 14 7.07 22.74 16.94
N TYR A 15 6.48 23.74 17.61
CA TYR A 15 6.60 25.15 17.23
C TYR A 15 8.05 25.65 17.24
N HIS A 16 8.81 25.33 18.30
CA HIS A 16 10.21 25.74 18.45
C HIS A 16 11.16 24.87 17.61
N GLN A 17 10.92 23.55 17.51
CA GLN A 17 11.71 22.68 16.64
C GLN A 17 11.65 23.08 15.17
N GLN A 18 10.47 23.50 14.67
CA GLN A 18 10.34 23.99 13.30
C GLN A 18 11.15 25.27 13.03
N ARG A 19 11.38 26.08 14.07
CA ARG A 19 12.15 27.33 14.00
C ARG A 19 13.63 27.15 14.35
N LYS A 20 14.05 25.95 14.74
CA LYS A 20 15.40 25.64 15.25
C LYS A 20 15.76 26.47 16.50
N GLU A 21 14.76 26.76 17.33
CA GLU A 21 14.93 27.46 18.59
C GLU A 21 15.03 26.47 19.75
N ILE A 22 15.60 26.93 20.86
CA ILE A 22 15.60 26.18 22.12
C ILE A 22 14.16 26.12 22.64
N VAL A 23 13.69 24.92 22.97
CA VAL A 23 12.35 24.71 23.52
C VAL A 23 12.36 25.23 24.97
N PRO A 24 11.47 26.17 25.35
CA PRO A 24 11.37 26.63 26.72
C PRO A 24 10.85 25.49 27.63
N ALA A 25 11.16 25.59 28.92
CA ALA A 25 10.59 24.70 29.92
C ALA A 25 9.06 24.80 29.89
N HIS A 26 8.38 23.68 29.74
CA HIS A 26 6.92 23.59 29.70
C HIS A 26 6.48 22.18 30.08
N ASP A 27 5.19 22.04 30.42
CA ASP A 27 4.57 20.74 30.64
C ASP A 27 4.42 20.00 29.30
N CYS A 28 5.37 19.12 29.02
CA CYS A 28 5.51 18.50 27.72
C CYS A 28 4.57 17.30 27.60
N SER A 29 3.55 17.43 26.76
CA SER A 29 2.61 16.34 26.47
C SER A 29 3.20 15.22 25.60
N LYS A 30 4.52 15.21 25.33
CA LYS A 30 5.16 14.19 24.50
C LYS A 30 5.86 13.18 25.40
N ASN A 31 5.26 12.00 25.54
CA ASN A 31 5.75 10.90 26.37
C ASN A 31 5.94 9.58 25.60
N TRP A 32 5.68 9.55 24.29
CA TRP A 32 5.87 8.37 23.45
C TRP A 32 6.85 8.60 22.30
N TYR A 33 7.84 7.72 22.19
CA TYR A 33 8.91 7.79 21.18
C TYR A 33 8.84 6.67 20.14
N GLY A 34 7.93 5.71 20.35
CA GLY A 34 7.64 4.62 19.43
C GLY A 34 6.73 5.02 18.26
N SER A 35 6.18 4.01 17.58
CA SER A 35 5.22 4.10 16.49
C SER A 35 3.84 4.40 17.06
N SER A 36 2.95 4.97 16.25
CA SER A 36 1.56 5.15 16.70
C SER A 36 0.84 3.83 16.96
N LYS A 37 1.35 2.71 16.44
CA LYS A 37 0.79 1.38 16.58
C LYS A 37 1.11 0.75 17.94
N GLY A 38 2.34 0.95 18.44
CA GLY A 38 2.75 0.43 19.74
C GLY A 38 2.18 1.18 20.96
N MET A 39 1.52 2.33 20.74
CA MET A 39 0.92 3.12 21.83
C MET A 39 -0.16 2.37 22.59
N GLU A 40 -1.07 1.71 21.88
CA GLU A 40 -2.22 1.03 22.49
C GLU A 40 -1.79 -0.23 23.26
N PRO A 41 -0.97 -1.14 22.71
CA PRO A 41 -0.47 -2.28 23.48
C PRO A 41 0.30 -1.85 24.74
N ASP A 42 1.11 -0.79 24.66
CA ASP A 42 1.86 -0.27 25.80
C ASP A 42 0.95 0.32 26.90
N MET A 43 -0.06 1.10 26.49
CA MET A 43 -1.07 1.62 27.40
C MET A 43 -1.89 0.50 28.07
N ALA A 44 -2.25 -0.53 27.31
CA ALA A 44 -3.02 -1.66 27.82
C ALA A 44 -2.22 -2.45 28.88
N VAL A 45 -0.92 -2.67 28.65
CA VAL A 45 -0.02 -3.32 29.61
C VAL A 45 0.12 -2.48 30.89
N GLU A 46 0.37 -1.18 30.78
CA GLU A 46 0.47 -0.29 31.94
C GLU A 46 -0.84 -0.30 32.76
N MET A 47 -1.98 -0.11 32.10
CA MET A 47 -3.27 -0.04 32.78
C MET A 47 -3.66 -1.36 33.45
N THR A 48 -3.36 -2.50 32.82
CA THR A 48 -3.68 -3.81 33.39
C THR A 48 -2.81 -4.15 34.61
N HIS A 49 -1.52 -3.81 34.58
CA HIS A 49 -0.64 -3.94 35.74
C HIS A 49 -1.06 -3.03 36.90
N ASN A 50 -1.35 -1.76 36.63
CA ASN A 50 -1.84 -0.83 37.66
C ASN A 50 -3.13 -1.32 38.34
N LEU A 51 -4.06 -1.89 37.57
CA LEU A 51 -5.31 -2.45 38.09
C LEU A 51 -5.05 -3.72 38.91
N LYS A 52 -4.13 -4.59 38.48
CA LYS A 52 -3.68 -5.77 39.23
C LYS A 52 -3.05 -5.39 40.56
N ASP A 53 -2.15 -4.40 40.55
CA ASP A 53 -1.48 -3.88 41.75
C ASP A 53 -2.47 -3.22 42.73
N SER A 54 -3.58 -2.70 42.20
CA SER A 54 -4.71 -2.18 42.98
C SER A 54 -5.65 -3.28 43.50
N GLY A 55 -5.32 -4.56 43.30
CA GLY A 55 -6.11 -5.71 43.74
C GLY A 55 -7.33 -6.05 42.87
N CYS A 56 -7.42 -5.51 41.64
CA CYS A 56 -8.52 -5.80 40.73
C CYS A 56 -8.22 -7.03 39.86
N GLN A 57 -9.17 -7.96 39.74
CA GLN A 57 -9.08 -9.06 38.77
C GLN A 57 -9.63 -8.62 37.41
N ILE A 58 -8.84 -8.82 36.35
CA ILE A 58 -9.21 -8.49 34.97
C ILE A 58 -9.50 -9.79 34.23
N GLN A 59 -10.75 -10.01 33.84
CA GLN A 59 -11.17 -11.21 33.09
C GLN A 59 -11.38 -10.95 31.61
N VAL A 60 -11.83 -9.74 31.24
CA VAL A 60 -12.20 -9.41 29.87
C VAL A 60 -11.54 -8.10 29.44
N LEU A 61 -10.84 -8.14 28.31
CA LEU A 61 -10.28 -6.96 27.65
C LEU A 61 -11.09 -6.65 26.38
N HIS A 62 -11.68 -5.46 26.32
CA HIS A 62 -12.24 -4.92 25.10
C HIS A 62 -11.19 -4.08 24.37
N ALA A 63 -10.71 -4.55 23.22
CA ALA A 63 -9.65 -3.88 22.46
C ALA A 63 -9.89 -3.98 20.95
N ASP A 64 -9.14 -3.20 20.17
CA ASP A 64 -9.14 -3.29 18.72
C ASP A 64 -8.72 -4.70 18.26
N ASN A 65 -8.98 -5.05 16.99
CA ASN A 65 -8.58 -6.34 16.43
C ASN A 65 -7.06 -6.39 16.11
N ASP A 66 -6.25 -5.93 17.06
CA ASP A 66 -4.80 -6.04 17.09
C ASP A 66 -4.41 -7.27 17.91
N SER A 67 -3.58 -8.14 17.32
CA SER A 67 -3.09 -9.35 17.99
C SER A 67 -2.06 -9.02 19.06
N THR A 68 -1.37 -7.87 18.97
CA THR A 68 -0.24 -7.59 19.87
C THR A 68 -0.59 -7.17 21.26
N THR A 69 -1.68 -6.43 21.43
CA THR A 69 -2.22 -6.13 22.76
C THR A 69 -2.49 -7.43 23.51
N THR A 70 -3.09 -8.42 22.83
CA THR A 70 -3.37 -9.73 23.40
C THR A 70 -2.10 -10.54 23.66
N SER A 71 -1.16 -10.61 22.71
CA SER A 71 0.09 -11.37 22.91
C SER A 71 0.93 -10.83 24.06
N ARG A 72 1.00 -9.50 24.24
CA ARG A 72 1.76 -8.90 25.36
C ARG A 72 1.10 -9.15 26.70
N LEU A 73 -0.23 -9.11 26.76
CA LEU A 73 -0.98 -9.31 28.00
C LEU A 73 -1.07 -10.77 28.42
N LYS A 74 -1.15 -11.71 27.46
CA LYS A 74 -1.19 -13.15 27.77
C LYS A 74 0.03 -13.62 28.56
N VAL A 75 1.20 -13.00 28.39
CA VAL A 75 2.41 -13.33 29.16
C VAL A 75 2.20 -13.17 30.67
N ASP A 76 1.44 -12.14 31.09
CA ASP A 76 1.26 -11.79 32.49
C ASP A 76 -0.16 -12.11 33.02
N PHE A 77 -1.09 -12.44 32.12
CA PHE A 77 -2.53 -12.63 32.35
C PHE A 77 -3.10 -13.74 31.46
N ASP A 78 -2.81 -15.01 31.78
CA ASP A 78 -3.25 -16.18 31.00
C ASP A 78 -4.79 -16.33 30.91
N ASP A 79 -5.53 -15.92 31.94
CA ASP A 79 -6.99 -16.03 32.00
C ASP A 79 -7.75 -14.87 31.32
N LEU A 80 -7.04 -13.99 30.60
CA LEU A 80 -7.64 -12.80 30.00
C LEU A 80 -8.34 -13.11 28.67
N GLU A 81 -9.67 -13.01 28.66
CA GLU A 81 -10.48 -13.11 27.44
C GLU A 81 -10.46 -11.78 26.67
N LYS A 82 -10.05 -11.81 25.40
CA LYS A 82 -10.12 -10.63 24.52
C LYS A 82 -11.45 -10.62 23.77
N LYS A 83 -12.17 -9.50 23.84
CA LYS A 83 -13.35 -9.22 23.01
C LYS A 83 -13.04 -8.11 22.03
N ASP A 84 -13.17 -8.40 20.75
CA ASP A 84 -12.92 -7.43 19.69
C ASP A 84 -13.92 -6.27 19.74
N ASP A 85 -13.41 -5.06 19.53
CA ASP A 85 -14.24 -3.86 19.40
C ASP A 85 -15.20 -3.98 18.21
N GLN A 86 -16.49 -3.82 18.50
CA GLN A 86 -17.56 -3.85 17.51
C GLN A 86 -17.36 -2.79 16.41
N ASN A 87 -16.75 -1.64 16.73
CA ASN A 87 -16.50 -0.62 15.70
C ASN A 87 -15.40 -1.06 14.73
N HIS A 88 -14.39 -1.79 15.20
CA HIS A 88 -13.37 -2.38 14.34
C HIS A 88 -13.92 -3.48 13.45
N VAL A 89 -14.75 -4.38 13.98
CA VAL A 89 -15.46 -5.40 13.19
C VAL A 89 -16.30 -4.73 12.08
N LYS A 90 -17.07 -3.69 12.44
CA LYS A 90 -17.86 -2.89 11.49
C LYS A 90 -17.00 -2.24 10.40
N LYS A 91 -15.88 -1.62 10.76
CA LYS A 91 -14.94 -0.97 9.82
C LYS A 91 -14.30 -1.99 8.88
N GLY A 92 -13.87 -3.14 9.39
CA GLY A 92 -13.26 -4.22 8.62
C GLY A 92 -14.21 -4.76 7.56
N PHE A 93 -15.45 -5.07 7.95
CA PHE A 93 -16.50 -5.51 7.04
C PHE A 93 -16.85 -4.44 5.99
N SER A 94 -17.01 -3.18 6.42
CA SER A 94 -17.29 -2.06 5.52
C SER A 94 -16.17 -1.87 4.47
N LYS A 95 -14.90 -2.00 4.87
CA LYS A 95 -13.75 -1.89 3.95
C LYS A 95 -13.81 -2.96 2.85
N LYS A 96 -14.10 -4.22 3.19
CA LYS A 96 -14.25 -5.32 2.23
C LYS A 96 -15.37 -5.03 1.21
N LEU A 97 -16.51 -4.49 1.67
CA LEU A 97 -17.60 -4.07 0.78
C LEU A 97 -17.21 -2.93 -0.19
N TYR A 98 -16.45 -1.93 0.29
CA TYR A 98 -15.94 -0.87 -0.57
C TYR A 98 -14.90 -1.39 -1.59
N GLU A 99 -14.11 -2.42 -1.26
CA GLU A 99 -13.23 -3.07 -2.22
C GLU A 99 -14.03 -3.83 -3.28
N LEU A 100 -15.07 -4.56 -2.89
CA LEU A 100 -15.99 -5.24 -3.81
C LEU A 100 -16.75 -4.27 -4.73
N SER A 101 -17.07 -3.06 -4.25
CA SER A 101 -17.72 -2.02 -5.05
C SER A 101 -16.90 -1.57 -6.27
N LYS A 102 -15.59 -1.90 -6.32
CA LYS A 102 -14.76 -1.67 -7.51
C LYS A 102 -15.16 -2.60 -8.65
N LYS A 103 -15.61 -3.82 -8.35
CA LYS A 103 -16.02 -4.86 -9.29
C LYS A 103 -17.53 -4.79 -9.59
N PHE A 104 -18.35 -4.56 -8.57
CA PHE A 104 -19.82 -4.55 -8.68
C PHE A 104 -20.38 -3.13 -8.54
N LYS A 105 -21.07 -2.65 -9.58
CA LYS A 105 -21.56 -1.25 -9.65
C LYS A 105 -22.75 -1.01 -8.72
N GLU A 106 -23.50 -2.06 -8.41
CA GLU A 106 -24.68 -2.11 -7.54
C GLU A 106 -24.34 -1.65 -6.12
N LEU A 107 -23.12 -1.92 -5.66
CA LEU A 107 -22.62 -1.50 -4.34
C LEU A 107 -22.18 -0.03 -4.27
N LYS A 108 -22.12 0.69 -5.41
CA LYS A 108 -21.64 2.08 -5.44
C LYS A 108 -22.69 3.09 -5.00
N HIS A 109 -23.96 2.70 -4.91
CA HIS A 109 -24.99 3.58 -4.41
C HIS A 109 -24.69 3.93 -2.93
N PRO A 110 -24.70 5.23 -2.55
CA PRO A 110 -24.17 5.69 -1.27
C PRO A 110 -24.83 5.04 -0.05
N ASP A 111 -26.09 4.62 -0.16
CA ASP A 111 -26.85 4.03 0.94
C ASP A 111 -26.76 2.50 1.03
N VAL A 112 -26.26 1.82 -0.01
CA VAL A 112 -26.25 0.35 -0.06
C VAL A 112 -25.25 -0.24 0.93
N ILE A 113 -23.99 0.17 0.87
CA ILE A 113 -22.96 -0.32 1.80
C ILE A 113 -23.32 0.01 3.26
N PRO A 114 -23.71 1.25 3.62
CA PRO A 114 -24.15 1.56 4.98
C PRO A 114 -25.34 0.73 5.47
N TYR A 115 -26.27 0.38 4.58
CA TYR A 115 -27.41 -0.47 4.91
C TYR A 115 -26.98 -1.91 5.21
N ILE A 116 -26.19 -2.51 4.33
CA ILE A 116 -25.65 -3.87 4.51
C ILE A 116 -24.84 -3.96 5.81
N VAL A 117 -23.98 -2.96 6.08
CA VAL A 117 -23.20 -2.89 7.33
C VAL A 117 -24.11 -2.81 8.56
N ARG A 118 -25.23 -2.08 8.48
CA ARG A 118 -26.19 -1.99 9.58
C ARG A 118 -26.86 -3.34 9.85
N CYS A 119 -27.36 -4.01 8.81
CA CYS A 119 -27.99 -5.32 8.94
C CYS A 119 -27.02 -6.38 9.50
N PHE A 120 -25.76 -6.34 9.07
CA PHE A 120 -24.70 -7.18 9.61
C PHE A 120 -24.48 -6.94 11.11
N MET A 121 -24.41 -5.67 11.55
CA MET A 121 -24.22 -5.37 12.97
C MET A 121 -25.41 -5.79 13.84
N TYR A 122 -26.64 -5.83 13.30
CA TYR A 122 -27.77 -6.41 14.02
C TYR A 122 -27.59 -7.91 14.23
N ALA A 123 -27.17 -8.64 13.19
CA ALA A 123 -26.89 -10.07 13.29
C ALA A 123 -25.80 -10.38 14.33
N VAL A 124 -24.73 -9.58 14.37
CA VAL A 124 -23.66 -9.76 15.36
C VAL A 124 -24.12 -9.44 16.79
N LYS A 125 -24.88 -8.36 16.98
CA LYS A 125 -25.31 -7.90 18.30
C LYS A 125 -26.34 -8.82 18.95
N GLU A 126 -27.30 -9.33 18.17
CA GLU A 126 -28.36 -10.21 18.69
C GLU A 126 -27.87 -11.62 19.05
N ASN A 127 -26.76 -12.07 18.44
CA ASN A 127 -26.35 -13.48 18.49
C ASN A 127 -24.94 -13.68 19.08
N THR A 128 -24.48 -12.73 19.91
CA THR A 128 -23.15 -12.82 20.54
C THR A 128 -23.05 -14.08 21.40
N GLY A 129 -22.01 -14.90 21.18
CA GLY A 129 -21.75 -16.12 21.95
C GLY A 129 -22.27 -17.43 21.35
N SER A 130 -22.96 -17.40 20.20
CA SER A 130 -23.36 -18.63 19.48
C SER A 130 -23.07 -18.52 17.97
N VAL A 131 -22.16 -19.36 17.50
CA VAL A 131 -21.75 -19.44 16.09
C VAL A 131 -22.95 -19.83 15.20
N GLU A 132 -23.77 -20.77 15.65
CA GLU A 132 -24.93 -21.27 14.93
C GLU A 132 -25.99 -20.17 14.73
N ASN A 133 -26.25 -19.38 15.78
CA ASN A 133 -27.20 -18.28 15.73
C ASN A 133 -26.71 -17.14 14.82
N ILE A 134 -25.40 -16.85 14.83
CA ILE A 134 -24.79 -15.89 13.89
C ILE A 134 -24.95 -16.37 12.44
N GLN A 135 -24.69 -17.65 12.14
CA GLN A 135 -24.85 -18.19 10.79
C GLN A 135 -26.30 -18.07 10.31
N LEU A 136 -27.28 -18.40 11.15
CA LEU A 136 -28.69 -18.27 10.82
C LEU A 136 -29.08 -16.80 10.59
N ALA A 137 -28.60 -15.89 11.45
CA ALA A 137 -28.85 -14.47 11.33
C ALA A 137 -28.23 -13.86 10.05
N LEU A 138 -27.06 -14.34 9.62
CA LEU A 138 -26.44 -13.94 8.36
C LEU A 138 -27.23 -14.45 7.14
N LYS A 139 -27.77 -15.67 7.16
CA LYS A 139 -28.65 -16.17 6.09
C LYS A 139 -29.92 -15.32 5.98
N ARG A 140 -30.56 -15.02 7.12
CA ARG A 140 -31.71 -14.12 7.22
C ARG A 140 -31.40 -12.71 6.70
N MET A 141 -30.22 -12.17 7.03
CA MET A 141 -29.76 -10.85 6.57
C MET A 141 -29.73 -10.76 5.04
N VAL A 142 -29.24 -11.79 4.35
CA VAL A 142 -29.15 -11.78 2.88
C VAL A 142 -30.53 -11.64 2.26
N LEU A 143 -31.50 -12.47 2.66
CA LEU A 143 -32.87 -12.38 2.15
C LEU A 143 -33.51 -11.01 2.44
N HIS A 144 -33.33 -10.51 3.66
CA HIS A 144 -33.84 -9.21 4.08
C HIS A 144 -33.33 -8.05 3.20
N ILE A 145 -32.06 -8.07 2.80
CA ILE A 145 -31.48 -7.02 1.94
C ILE A 145 -32.17 -6.98 0.57
N PHE A 146 -32.64 -8.13 0.08
CA PHE A 146 -33.38 -8.24 -1.18
C PHE A 146 -34.90 -8.05 -1.03
N GLY A 147 -35.37 -7.64 0.16
CA GLY A 147 -36.80 -7.42 0.43
C GLY A 147 -37.59 -8.69 0.73
N ASP A 148 -36.92 -9.83 0.84
CA ASP A 148 -37.53 -11.07 1.30
C ASP A 148 -37.47 -11.12 2.84
N HIS A 149 -38.64 -10.96 3.45
CA HIS A 149 -38.80 -10.93 4.89
C HIS A 149 -39.29 -12.26 5.49
N THR A 150 -39.32 -13.35 4.72
CA THR A 150 -39.80 -14.67 5.15
C THR A 150 -39.10 -15.19 6.42
N LEU A 151 -37.81 -14.93 6.57
CA LEU A 151 -37.04 -15.34 7.75
C LEU A 151 -36.96 -14.27 8.86
N CYS A 152 -37.73 -13.18 8.75
CA CYS A 152 -37.65 -12.05 9.69
C CYS A 152 -38.62 -12.12 10.89
N GLU A 153 -39.37 -13.21 11.07
CA GLU A 153 -40.46 -13.32 12.07
C GLU A 153 -40.03 -12.98 13.50
N ASN A 154 -38.76 -13.21 13.85
CA ASN A 154 -38.19 -12.91 15.18
C ASN A 154 -37.04 -11.88 15.14
N ALA A 155 -37.00 -11.01 14.12
CA ALA A 155 -35.97 -9.99 14.00
C ALA A 155 -36.45 -8.64 14.55
N GLU A 156 -36.06 -8.27 15.77
CA GLU A 156 -36.48 -7.01 16.39
C GLU A 156 -36.03 -5.77 15.58
N TRP A 157 -34.95 -5.88 14.82
CA TRP A 157 -34.49 -4.78 13.96
C TRP A 157 -35.25 -4.69 12.63
N CYS A 158 -36.01 -5.70 12.24
CA CYS A 158 -36.76 -5.71 10.99
C CYS A 158 -38.04 -4.89 11.14
N THR A 159 -38.06 -3.69 10.56
CA THR A 159 -39.21 -2.79 10.66
C THR A 159 -40.43 -3.32 9.90
N TYR A 160 -40.21 -4.11 8.84
CA TYR A 160 -41.28 -4.82 8.13
C TYR A 160 -41.91 -5.91 9.01
N ALA A 161 -41.12 -6.70 9.75
CA ALA A 161 -41.65 -7.72 10.65
C ALA A 161 -42.47 -7.12 11.81
N LYS A 162 -42.06 -5.92 12.27
CA LYS A 162 -42.76 -5.18 13.33
C LYS A 162 -44.08 -4.57 12.87
N ASP A 163 -44.10 -4.00 11.67
CA ASP A 163 -45.28 -3.36 11.10
C ASP A 163 -45.26 -3.48 9.58
N PRO A 164 -45.75 -4.61 9.03
CA PRO A 164 -45.79 -4.83 7.59
C PRO A 164 -46.64 -3.79 6.86
N PHE A 165 -47.69 -3.28 7.53
CA PHE A 165 -48.68 -2.40 6.94
C PHE A 165 -48.20 -0.95 6.80
N ASN A 166 -47.31 -0.47 7.69
CA ASN A 166 -46.76 0.90 7.64
C ASN A 166 -45.28 0.99 7.27
N PHE A 167 -44.64 -0.09 6.82
CA PHE A 167 -43.22 -0.10 6.48
C PHE A 167 -42.87 0.93 5.37
N LYS A 168 -42.07 1.95 5.72
CA LYS A 168 -41.56 2.98 4.78
C LYS A 168 -40.06 2.84 4.60
N SER A 169 -39.59 2.58 3.38
CA SER A 169 -38.16 2.50 3.08
C SER A 169 -37.53 3.89 2.96
N TYR A 170 -36.41 4.12 3.66
CA TYR A 170 -35.73 5.44 3.73
C TYR A 170 -35.12 5.90 2.38
N GLY A 171 -34.85 4.95 1.47
CA GLY A 171 -34.32 5.22 0.13
C GLY A 171 -35.26 6.05 -0.75
N GLY A 172 -36.54 6.18 -0.37
CA GLY A 172 -37.53 7.01 -1.06
C GLY A 172 -37.99 8.26 -0.30
N SER A 173 -37.37 8.61 0.84
CA SER A 173 -37.85 9.72 1.67
C SER A 173 -37.53 11.11 1.07
N SER A 174 -38.48 12.03 1.15
CA SER A 174 -38.34 13.44 0.73
C SER A 174 -37.20 14.18 1.47
N SER A 175 -36.92 13.80 2.73
CA SER A 175 -35.80 14.33 3.52
C SER A 175 -34.41 13.94 2.97
N LEU A 176 -34.27 12.74 2.40
CA LEU A 176 -33.03 12.32 1.73
C LEU A 176 -32.79 13.14 0.45
N SER A 177 -33.84 13.33 -0.35
CA SER A 177 -33.79 14.14 -1.58
C SER A 177 -33.31 15.57 -1.31
N ASN A 178 -33.81 16.20 -0.24
CA ASN A 178 -33.42 17.56 0.14
C ASN A 178 -31.94 17.66 0.57
N ARG A 179 -31.45 16.69 1.35
CA ARG A 179 -30.03 16.68 1.80
C ARG A 179 -29.06 16.39 0.67
N LEU A 180 -29.43 15.48 -0.24
CA LEU A 180 -28.66 15.21 -1.46
C LEU A 180 -28.60 16.44 -2.35
N SER A 181 -29.75 17.06 -2.61
CA SER A 181 -29.86 18.28 -3.42
C SER A 181 -29.03 19.41 -2.83
N ALA A 182 -29.14 19.67 -1.52
CA ALA A 182 -28.32 20.67 -0.82
C ALA A 182 -26.81 20.40 -0.96
N SER A 183 -26.40 19.13 -0.82
CA SER A 183 -24.98 18.73 -0.94
C SER A 183 -24.44 18.92 -2.36
N VAL A 184 -25.25 18.58 -3.37
CA VAL A 184 -24.91 18.77 -4.79
C VAL A 184 -24.80 20.26 -5.11
N LEU A 185 -25.79 21.05 -4.69
CA LEU A 185 -25.82 22.50 -4.88
C LEU A 185 -24.62 23.18 -4.21
N GLN A 186 -24.29 22.83 -2.97
CA GLN A 186 -23.11 23.37 -2.30
C GLN A 186 -21.80 23.04 -3.03
N LYS A 187 -21.70 21.84 -3.61
CA LYS A 187 -20.51 21.42 -4.35
C LYS A 187 -20.35 22.18 -5.67
N ASN A 188 -21.45 22.35 -6.39
CA ASN A 188 -21.49 22.95 -7.73
C ASN A 188 -21.45 24.47 -7.67
N GLU A 189 -22.23 25.07 -6.78
CA GLU A 189 -22.44 26.51 -6.73
C GLU A 189 -21.73 27.22 -5.57
N GLY A 190 -21.21 26.47 -4.60
CA GLY A 190 -20.63 27.03 -3.37
C GLY A 190 -21.69 27.30 -2.30
N TYR A 191 -21.27 27.84 -1.16
CA TYR A 191 -22.13 28.10 0.01
C TYR A 191 -23.22 29.16 -0.25
N THR A 192 -23.13 29.92 -1.33
CA THR A 192 -24.18 30.87 -1.75
C THR A 192 -25.43 30.21 -2.35
N TRP A 193 -25.41 28.90 -2.57
CA TRP A 193 -26.53 28.15 -3.15
C TRP A 193 -27.86 28.37 -2.42
N LEU A 194 -27.84 28.46 -1.08
CA LEU A 194 -29.05 28.61 -0.29
C LEU A 194 -29.73 29.97 -0.54
N SER A 195 -28.94 31.03 -0.69
CA SER A 195 -29.47 32.36 -1.02
C SER A 195 -30.12 32.36 -2.42
N LYS A 196 -29.54 31.64 -3.39
CA LYS A 196 -30.11 31.50 -4.73
C LYS A 196 -31.39 30.67 -4.74
N VAL A 197 -31.46 29.60 -3.96
CA VAL A 197 -32.68 28.80 -3.78
C VAL A 197 -33.78 29.63 -3.14
N ASN A 198 -33.45 30.44 -2.13
CA ASN A 198 -34.41 31.35 -1.51
C ASN A 198 -34.92 32.38 -2.53
N GLU A 199 -34.02 33.03 -3.29
CA GLU A 199 -34.40 33.98 -4.35
C GLU A 199 -35.32 33.33 -5.40
N ALA A 200 -34.96 32.14 -5.89
CA ALA A 200 -35.78 31.38 -6.85
C ALA A 200 -37.13 30.95 -6.27
N SER A 201 -37.21 30.80 -4.95
CA SER A 201 -38.44 30.47 -4.22
C SER A 201 -39.21 31.70 -3.74
N LEU A 202 -38.81 32.91 -4.19
CA LEU A 202 -39.39 34.20 -3.77
C LEU A 202 -39.31 34.46 -2.26
N LEU A 203 -38.31 33.89 -1.60
CA LEU A 203 -37.98 34.08 -0.19
C LEU A 203 -36.79 35.03 -0.03
N SER A 204 -36.69 35.68 1.13
CA SER A 204 -35.55 36.54 1.43
C SER A 204 -34.24 35.73 1.44
N PRO A 205 -33.19 36.16 0.70
CA PRO A 205 -31.89 35.50 0.71
C PRO A 205 -31.12 35.65 2.04
N GLY A 206 -31.57 36.56 2.92
CA GLY A 206 -30.98 36.82 4.24
C GLY A 206 -29.60 37.50 4.18
N GLN A 207 -29.50 38.75 4.61
CA GLN A 207 -28.25 39.53 4.53
C GLN A 207 -27.09 38.88 5.30
N HIS A 208 -27.36 38.35 6.49
CA HIS A 208 -26.36 37.65 7.31
C HIS A 208 -25.93 36.32 6.69
N THR A 209 -26.90 35.53 6.20
CA THR A 209 -26.67 34.25 5.51
C THR A 209 -25.79 34.44 4.28
N LEU A 210 -26.11 35.42 3.43
CA LEU A 210 -25.34 35.75 2.24
C LEU A 210 -23.90 36.20 2.59
N LYS A 211 -23.74 37.03 3.63
CA LYS A 211 -22.42 37.49 4.08
C LYS A 211 -21.55 36.31 4.55
N LEU A 212 -22.11 35.41 5.35
CA LEU A 212 -21.41 34.21 5.83
C LEU A 212 -21.05 33.28 4.66
N ALA A 213 -22.01 33.00 3.77
CA ALA A 213 -21.81 32.17 2.58
C ALA A 213 -20.66 32.69 1.70
N LYS A 214 -20.63 34.00 1.42
CA LYS A 214 -19.55 34.65 0.66
C LYS A 214 -18.18 34.50 1.36
N GLN A 215 -18.12 34.57 2.69
CA GLN A 215 -16.87 34.35 3.42
C GLN A 215 -16.39 32.90 3.32
N MET A 216 -17.31 31.93 3.40
CA MET A 216 -17.02 30.51 3.26
C MET A 216 -16.52 30.18 1.85
N ASP A 217 -17.15 30.73 0.81
CA ASP A 217 -16.72 30.57 -0.59
C ASP A 217 -15.31 31.15 -0.83
N ARG A 218 -14.98 32.30 -0.23
CA ARG A 218 -13.61 32.85 -0.29
C ARG A 218 -12.58 31.92 0.36
N ARG A 219 -12.90 31.29 1.49
CA ARG A 219 -12.02 30.29 2.14
C ARG A 219 -11.87 29.05 1.27
N LEU A 220 -12.96 28.53 0.72
CA LEU A 220 -12.97 27.37 -0.17
C LEU A 220 -12.14 27.60 -1.43
N ASN A 221 -12.28 28.77 -2.08
CA ASN A 221 -11.51 29.12 -3.27
C ASN A 221 -10.01 29.24 -2.99
N ARG A 222 -9.61 29.91 -1.90
CA ARG A 222 -8.20 29.94 -1.47
C ARG A 222 -7.64 28.53 -1.26
N HIS A 223 -8.43 27.65 -0.62
CA HIS A 223 -8.01 26.28 -0.41
C HIS A 223 -7.88 25.49 -1.72
N ARG A 224 -8.85 25.61 -2.64
CA ARG A 224 -8.82 24.98 -3.97
C ARG A 224 -7.63 25.44 -4.80
N ILE A 225 -7.34 26.75 -4.82
CA ILE A 225 -6.17 27.31 -5.53
C ILE A 225 -4.89 26.72 -4.93
N ASN A 226 -4.74 26.75 -3.60
CA ASN A 226 -3.57 26.19 -2.93
C ASN A 226 -3.39 24.69 -3.24
N GLN A 227 -4.47 23.90 -3.18
CA GLN A 227 -4.44 22.46 -3.49
C GLN A 227 -4.02 22.15 -4.95
N LYS A 228 -4.32 23.05 -5.90
CA LYS A 228 -3.94 22.89 -7.30
C LYS A 228 -2.43 23.13 -7.53
N THR A 229 -1.79 23.94 -6.68
CA THR A 229 -0.36 24.29 -6.83
C THR A 229 0.54 23.06 -6.82
N THR A 230 1.60 23.12 -7.63
CA THR A 230 2.65 22.08 -7.66
C THR A 230 3.34 21.95 -6.31
N HIS A 231 3.57 23.07 -5.62
CA HIS A 231 4.14 23.11 -4.28
C HIS A 231 3.31 22.32 -3.27
N PHE A 232 1.99 22.57 -3.16
CA PHE A 232 1.12 21.84 -2.25
C PHE A 232 1.08 20.33 -2.57
N LYS A 233 0.97 19.97 -3.85
CA LYS A 233 0.99 18.56 -4.28
C LYS A 233 2.30 17.86 -3.92
N ARG A 234 3.45 18.50 -4.19
CA ARG A 234 4.79 18.00 -3.83
C ARG A 234 4.94 17.86 -2.32
N ARG A 235 4.58 18.89 -1.55
CA ARG A 235 4.62 18.88 -0.08
C ARG A 235 3.76 17.77 0.51
N ARG A 236 2.55 17.57 -0.01
CA ARG A 236 1.66 16.46 0.40
C ARG A 236 2.30 15.08 0.17
N ILE A 237 2.94 14.88 -0.97
CA ILE A 237 3.65 13.61 -1.29
C ILE A 237 4.87 13.44 -0.36
N GLN A 238 5.64 14.49 -0.15
CA GLN A 238 6.80 14.49 0.74
C GLN A 238 6.40 14.15 2.18
N LEU A 239 5.37 14.81 2.72
CA LEU A 239 4.86 14.54 4.08
C LEU A 239 4.35 13.11 4.21
N ARG A 240 3.66 12.57 3.20
CA ARG A 240 3.24 11.15 3.18
C ARG A 240 4.45 10.20 3.22
N LYS A 241 5.51 10.48 2.46
CA LYS A 241 6.74 9.67 2.45
C LYS A 241 7.47 9.74 3.80
N LEU A 242 7.62 10.94 4.38
CA LEU A 242 8.25 11.14 5.68
C LEU A 242 7.47 10.43 6.80
N LYS A 243 6.14 10.53 6.80
CA LYS A 243 5.27 9.84 7.74
C LYS A 243 5.44 8.32 7.65
N LYS A 244 5.34 7.75 6.44
CA LYS A 244 5.58 6.31 6.21
C LYS A 244 6.97 5.86 6.68
N LYS A 245 8.02 6.64 6.37
CA LYS A 245 9.40 6.31 6.77
C LYS A 245 9.58 6.33 8.30
N SER A 246 8.97 7.31 8.98
CA SER A 246 8.98 7.36 10.44
C SER A 246 8.20 6.20 11.05
N GLU A 247 7.02 5.87 10.51
CA GLU A 247 6.20 4.76 10.99
C GLU A 247 6.92 3.41 10.82
N PHE A 248 7.53 3.18 9.66
CA PHE A 248 8.30 1.96 9.38
C PHE A 248 9.50 1.80 10.32
N ARG A 249 10.29 2.86 10.55
CA ARG A 249 11.42 2.83 11.49
C ARG A 249 11.00 2.49 12.91
N SER A 250 9.88 3.07 13.34
CA SER A 250 9.36 2.80 14.68
C SER A 250 8.79 1.38 14.78
N GLN A 251 8.14 0.86 13.74
CA GLN A 251 7.68 -0.54 13.68
C GLN A 251 8.86 -1.53 13.75
N ILE A 252 9.94 -1.30 13.00
CA ILE A 252 11.14 -2.14 13.08
C ILE A 252 11.72 -2.16 14.49
N LYS A 253 11.78 -1.01 15.16
CA LYS A 253 12.30 -0.92 16.53
C LYS A 253 11.42 -1.68 17.54
N GLU A 254 10.14 -1.83 17.23
CA GLU A 254 9.13 -2.45 18.11
C GLU A 254 8.92 -3.94 17.85
N GLY A 255 9.47 -4.49 16.78
CA GLY A 255 9.17 -5.85 16.32
C GLY A 255 7.82 -5.95 15.60
N THR A 256 7.47 -7.12 15.09
CA THR A 256 6.24 -7.37 14.31
C THR A 256 5.01 -7.05 15.16
N THR A 257 4.48 -5.82 15.02
CA THR A 257 3.41 -5.36 15.91
C THR A 257 2.01 -5.62 15.34
N TYR A 258 1.89 -5.98 14.06
CA TYR A 258 0.61 -6.14 13.36
C TYR A 258 0.79 -7.13 12.22
N GLU A 259 0.15 -8.30 12.31
CA GLU A 259 -0.13 -9.16 11.16
C GLU A 259 -1.65 -9.32 11.02
N ASN A 260 -2.13 -9.29 9.78
CA ASN A 260 -3.52 -9.67 9.51
C ASN A 260 -3.57 -11.21 9.47
N GLU A 261 -4.56 -11.81 10.14
CA GLU A 261 -4.94 -13.23 9.97
C GLU A 261 -3.99 -14.29 10.58
N THR A 262 -3.45 -14.06 11.79
CA THR A 262 -2.59 -15.04 12.50
C THR A 262 -3.34 -16.02 13.41
N GLU A 263 -4.49 -16.55 13.00
CA GLU A 263 -5.05 -17.75 13.67
C GLU A 263 -4.59 -19.06 13.02
N VAL A 264 -3.79 -19.00 11.96
CA VAL A 264 -3.25 -20.20 11.30
C VAL A 264 -1.81 -19.93 10.89
N ASN A 265 -0.84 -20.17 11.76
CA ASN A 265 0.51 -20.67 11.43
C ASN A 265 1.40 -20.64 12.69
N ASP A 266 1.25 -21.66 13.53
CA ASP A 266 2.26 -22.04 14.51
C ASP A 266 3.45 -22.68 13.77
N ALA A 267 4.40 -21.86 13.30
CA ALA A 267 5.82 -22.21 13.12
C ALA A 267 6.57 -21.14 12.30
N ILE A 268 6.92 -20.00 12.90
CA ILE A 268 8.09 -19.23 12.45
C ILE A 268 8.82 -18.71 13.69
N SER A 269 10.09 -19.06 13.82
CA SER A 269 10.98 -18.63 14.91
C SER A 269 11.10 -17.10 15.00
N ASP A 270 10.80 -16.54 16.17
CA ASP A 270 10.71 -15.12 16.52
C ASP A 270 12.05 -14.34 16.62
N ILE A 271 13.07 -14.71 15.84
CA ILE A 271 14.33 -13.95 15.80
C ILE A 271 14.68 -13.66 14.34
N GLN A 272 14.11 -12.58 13.80
CA GLN A 272 14.67 -11.93 12.61
C GLN A 272 15.65 -10.85 13.06
N GLN A 273 16.92 -11.02 12.67
CA GLN A 273 17.97 -10.01 12.82
C GLN A 273 17.53 -8.70 12.15
N ILE A 274 17.69 -7.57 12.86
CA ILE A 274 17.55 -6.22 12.28
C ILE A 274 18.37 -6.19 10.99
N PRO A 275 17.79 -5.84 9.82
CA PRO A 275 18.58 -5.65 8.60
C PRO A 275 19.63 -4.58 8.90
N SER A 276 20.89 -5.01 9.04
CA SER A 276 22.01 -4.11 9.15
C SER A 276 21.98 -3.16 7.97
N ARG A 277 22.28 -1.88 8.19
CA ARG A 277 22.49 -0.93 7.09
C ARG A 277 23.37 -1.59 6.04
N LEU A 278 22.84 -1.74 4.82
CA LEU A 278 23.59 -2.25 3.70
C LEU A 278 24.78 -1.34 3.43
N THR A 279 25.93 -1.80 3.91
CA THR A 279 27.25 -1.26 3.62
C THR A 279 27.71 -1.99 2.36
N ILE A 280 27.73 -1.25 1.26
CA ILE A 280 28.37 -1.69 0.02
C ILE A 280 29.84 -1.28 0.18
N ASN A 281 30.74 -2.26 0.26
CA ASN A 281 32.17 -2.02 0.31
C ASN A 281 32.73 -1.85 -1.12
N ASP A 282 34.01 -1.47 -1.26
CA ASP A 282 34.66 -1.38 -2.59
C ASP A 282 34.79 -2.74 -3.31
N SER A 283 34.54 -3.85 -2.61
CA SER A 283 34.63 -5.22 -3.10
C SER A 283 33.30 -5.83 -3.56
N GLU A 284 32.23 -5.05 -3.70
CA GLU A 284 30.90 -5.58 -4.00
C GLU A 284 30.71 -5.89 -5.48
N GLU A 285 30.12 -7.05 -5.76
CA GLU A 285 29.85 -7.52 -7.11
C GLU A 285 28.48 -7.02 -7.57
N PHE A 286 28.48 -6.21 -8.63
CA PHE A 286 27.25 -5.72 -9.26
C PHE A 286 26.86 -6.62 -10.42
N ILE A 287 25.63 -7.13 -10.40
CA ILE A 287 25.05 -7.86 -11.52
C ILE A 287 23.98 -6.98 -12.16
N ILE A 288 24.19 -6.66 -13.44
CA ILE A 288 23.21 -5.91 -14.22
C ILE A 288 22.22 -6.91 -14.81
N PHE A 289 20.92 -6.65 -14.72
CA PHE A 289 19.89 -7.53 -15.29
C PHE A 289 18.75 -6.73 -15.92
N ASP A 290 18.03 -7.39 -16.83
CA ASP A 290 16.87 -6.84 -17.52
C ASP A 290 15.90 -7.98 -17.92
N LEU A 291 14.61 -7.65 -18.05
CA LEU A 291 13.55 -8.59 -18.43
C LEU A 291 12.76 -8.09 -19.65
N GLU A 292 12.57 -8.97 -20.62
CA GLU A 292 11.47 -8.82 -21.57
C GLU A 292 10.24 -9.59 -21.08
N THR A 293 9.06 -9.05 -21.37
CA THR A 293 7.79 -9.61 -20.88
C THR A 293 6.72 -9.63 -21.96
N THR A 294 5.64 -10.38 -21.73
CA THR A 294 4.50 -10.47 -22.65
C THR A 294 3.70 -9.16 -22.77
N GLY A 295 3.88 -8.20 -21.85
CA GLY A 295 3.20 -6.91 -21.84
C GLY A 295 3.52 -6.07 -20.61
N LEU A 296 2.83 -4.94 -20.42
CA LEU A 296 3.13 -3.98 -19.34
C LEU A 296 2.47 -4.29 -17.99
N SER A 297 1.88 -5.47 -17.82
CA SER A 297 1.26 -5.89 -16.56
C SER A 297 2.29 -6.43 -15.59
N ARG A 298 2.12 -6.19 -14.29
CA ARG A 298 2.97 -6.82 -13.25
C ARG A 298 2.80 -8.33 -13.16
N ASN A 299 1.70 -8.85 -13.72
CA ASN A 299 1.41 -10.27 -13.83
C ASN A 299 1.67 -10.79 -15.25
N SER A 300 2.42 -10.05 -16.07
CA SER A 300 2.90 -10.57 -17.35
C SER A 300 3.84 -11.75 -17.13
N ASP A 301 4.01 -12.56 -18.17
CA ASP A 301 5.04 -13.59 -18.19
C ASP A 301 6.35 -13.00 -18.68
N ILE A 302 7.47 -13.57 -18.21
CA ILE A 302 8.82 -13.22 -18.67
C ILE A 302 9.05 -13.99 -19.97
N THR A 303 9.48 -13.30 -21.01
CA THR A 303 9.80 -13.85 -22.34
C THR A 303 11.30 -13.96 -22.58
N GLN A 304 12.09 -13.09 -21.95
CA GLN A 304 13.55 -13.16 -21.90
C GLN A 304 14.05 -12.65 -20.55
N ILE A 305 15.02 -13.33 -19.98
CA ILE A 305 15.82 -12.82 -18.85
C ILE A 305 17.28 -12.77 -19.28
N ALA A 306 17.95 -11.66 -18.99
CA ALA A 306 19.39 -11.54 -19.18
C ALA A 306 20.06 -10.90 -17.97
N ALA A 307 21.30 -11.28 -17.73
CA ALA A 307 22.13 -10.66 -16.70
C ALA A 307 23.61 -10.69 -17.07
N SER A 308 24.40 -9.77 -16.52
CA SER A 308 25.84 -9.72 -16.70
C SER A 308 26.55 -9.54 -15.37
N SER A 309 27.56 -10.38 -15.13
CA SER A 309 28.50 -10.31 -14.02
C SER A 309 29.91 -10.29 -14.57
N GLY A 310 30.61 -9.15 -14.49
CA GLY A 310 31.92 -9.00 -15.11
C GLY A 310 31.88 -9.39 -16.60
N SER A 311 32.75 -10.27 -17.07
CA SER A 311 32.74 -10.78 -18.45
C SER A 311 31.66 -11.82 -18.74
N ASN A 312 31.01 -12.39 -17.71
CA ASN A 312 30.02 -13.43 -17.87
C ASN A 312 28.65 -12.84 -18.22
N ILE A 313 27.96 -13.49 -19.15
CA ILE A 313 26.62 -13.11 -19.60
C ILE A 313 25.71 -14.32 -19.45
N PHE A 314 24.62 -14.11 -18.72
CA PHE A 314 23.50 -15.03 -18.61
C PHE A 314 22.36 -14.57 -19.52
N GLN A 315 21.76 -15.49 -20.25
CA GLN A 315 20.51 -15.24 -20.96
C GLN A 315 19.68 -16.52 -21.11
N ARG A 316 18.36 -16.36 -21.02
CA ARG A 316 17.37 -17.39 -21.34
C ARG A 316 16.17 -16.75 -22.03
N TYR A 317 15.71 -17.40 -23.10
CA TYR A 317 14.36 -17.19 -23.61
C TYR A 317 13.41 -18.14 -22.92
N ILE A 318 12.22 -17.65 -22.59
CA ILE A 318 11.26 -18.37 -21.74
C ILE A 318 9.98 -18.56 -22.53
N MET A 319 9.46 -19.78 -22.49
CA MET A 319 8.19 -20.12 -23.14
C MET A 319 7.05 -19.33 -22.49
N PRO A 320 6.36 -18.43 -23.22
CA PRO A 320 5.27 -17.66 -22.65
C PRO A 320 4.03 -18.54 -22.44
N ARG A 321 3.34 -18.40 -21.32
CA ARG A 321 2.09 -19.14 -21.03
C ARG A 321 0.85 -18.35 -21.43
N CYS A 322 1.04 -17.08 -21.75
CA CYS A 322 0.01 -16.18 -22.29
C CYS A 322 0.50 -15.53 -23.59
N GLU A 323 -0.43 -14.99 -24.37
CA GLU A 323 -0.13 -14.32 -25.62
C GLU A 323 0.81 -13.12 -25.38
N ILE A 324 1.85 -13.00 -26.22
CA ILE A 324 2.69 -11.81 -26.26
C ILE A 324 1.86 -10.72 -26.94
N THR A 325 1.60 -9.63 -26.23
CA THR A 325 0.83 -8.51 -26.80
C THR A 325 1.48 -7.98 -28.08
N HIS A 326 0.67 -7.46 -29.00
CA HIS A 326 1.16 -6.90 -30.26
C HIS A 326 2.20 -5.78 -30.01
N GLU A 327 1.98 -4.92 -29.01
CA GLU A 327 2.92 -3.89 -28.60
C GLU A 327 4.25 -4.45 -28.10
N ALA A 328 4.22 -5.49 -27.25
CA ALA A 328 5.44 -6.14 -26.76
C ALA A 328 6.20 -6.83 -27.91
N SER A 329 5.48 -7.49 -28.82
CA SER A 329 6.08 -8.15 -29.99
C SER A 329 6.74 -7.14 -30.93
N LYS A 330 6.09 -6.00 -31.17
CA LYS A 330 6.62 -4.92 -32.01
C LYS A 330 7.89 -4.30 -31.44
N ILE A 331 7.96 -4.19 -30.11
CA ILE A 331 9.07 -3.55 -29.42
C ILE A 331 10.26 -4.51 -29.30
N THR A 332 10.00 -5.75 -28.85
CA THR A 332 11.05 -6.74 -28.55
C THR A 332 11.47 -7.58 -29.74
N GLY A 333 10.64 -7.63 -30.79
CA GLY A 333 10.80 -8.56 -31.90
C GLY A 333 10.48 -10.02 -31.54
N LEU A 334 10.00 -10.29 -30.32
CA LEU A 334 9.67 -11.64 -29.86
C LEU A 334 8.25 -12.01 -30.28
N THR A 335 8.11 -13.15 -30.95
CA THR A 335 6.81 -13.73 -31.30
C THR A 335 6.77 -15.20 -30.93
N PHE A 336 5.56 -15.72 -30.69
CA PHE A 336 5.35 -17.11 -30.33
C PHE A 336 4.31 -17.76 -31.26
N SER A 337 4.66 -18.93 -31.80
CA SER A 337 3.79 -19.72 -32.66
C SER A 337 3.19 -20.88 -31.87
N HIS A 338 1.92 -20.76 -31.49
CA HIS A 338 1.19 -21.81 -30.78
C HIS A 338 1.04 -23.11 -31.59
N SER A 339 1.02 -23.03 -32.93
CA SER A 339 0.93 -24.21 -33.80
C SER A 339 2.21 -25.04 -33.84
N THR A 340 3.37 -24.39 -33.76
CA THR A 340 4.68 -25.07 -33.80
C THR A 340 5.34 -25.18 -32.43
N ASN A 341 4.76 -24.56 -31.40
CA ASN A 341 5.30 -24.42 -30.05
C ASN A 341 6.73 -23.84 -30.06
N LYS A 342 7.00 -22.88 -30.95
CA LYS A 342 8.31 -22.24 -31.15
C LYS A 342 8.24 -20.74 -30.95
N MET A 343 9.30 -20.18 -30.37
CA MET A 343 9.50 -18.75 -30.20
C MET A 343 10.51 -18.23 -31.22
N TYR A 344 10.27 -17.01 -31.69
CA TYR A 344 11.10 -16.35 -32.69
C TYR A 344 11.53 -14.98 -32.19
N LEU A 345 12.78 -14.62 -32.43
CA LEU A 345 13.29 -13.25 -32.31
C LEU A 345 13.54 -12.73 -33.72
N ASN A 346 12.80 -11.70 -34.14
CA ASN A 346 12.90 -11.11 -35.48
C ASN A 346 12.82 -12.16 -36.61
N GLY A 347 11.95 -13.15 -36.44
CA GLY A 347 11.76 -14.24 -37.41
C GLY A 347 12.76 -15.41 -37.30
N THR A 348 13.77 -15.32 -36.43
CA THR A 348 14.73 -16.41 -36.20
C THR A 348 14.32 -17.23 -34.97
N ILE A 349 14.31 -18.56 -35.08
CA ILE A 349 13.96 -19.45 -33.96
C ILE A 349 14.95 -19.27 -32.82
N VAL A 350 14.45 -19.10 -31.60
CA VAL A 350 15.25 -19.09 -30.37
C VAL A 350 14.94 -20.29 -29.50
N GLN A 351 15.95 -20.84 -28.84
CA GLN A 351 15.76 -21.92 -27.89
C GLN A 351 15.14 -21.38 -26.59
N THR A 352 14.02 -21.96 -26.19
CA THR A 352 13.31 -21.58 -24.97
C THR A 352 13.41 -22.65 -23.90
N CYS A 353 13.14 -22.25 -22.66
CA CYS A 353 12.98 -23.15 -21.52
C CYS A 353 11.71 -22.79 -20.73
N ALA A 354 11.31 -23.66 -19.81
CA ALA A 354 10.23 -23.37 -18.87
C ALA A 354 10.67 -22.27 -17.89
N ILE A 355 9.72 -21.46 -17.44
CA ILE A 355 9.99 -20.34 -16.55
C ILE A 355 10.65 -20.76 -15.23
N GLU A 356 10.24 -21.87 -14.64
CA GLU A 356 10.84 -22.41 -13.42
C GLU A 356 12.33 -22.71 -13.62
N GLN A 357 12.68 -23.38 -14.72
CA GLN A 357 14.07 -23.66 -15.06
C GLN A 357 14.86 -22.37 -15.31
N ALA A 358 14.28 -21.37 -15.97
CA ALA A 358 14.95 -20.09 -16.20
C ALA A 358 15.25 -19.35 -14.89
N LEU A 359 14.34 -19.42 -13.91
CA LEU A 359 14.51 -18.82 -12.59
C LEU A 359 15.59 -19.57 -11.79
N LEU A 360 15.60 -20.91 -11.84
CA LEU A 360 16.65 -21.73 -11.22
C LEU A 360 18.03 -21.42 -11.82
N ASP A 361 18.13 -21.43 -13.14
CA ASP A 361 19.37 -21.09 -13.85
C ASP A 361 19.84 -19.67 -13.52
N PHE A 362 18.91 -18.72 -13.37
CA PHE A 362 19.23 -17.36 -12.96
C PHE A 362 19.76 -17.31 -11.53
N ILE A 363 19.10 -17.98 -10.57
CA ILE A 363 19.57 -18.09 -9.19
C ILE A 363 20.97 -18.72 -9.15
N ASP A 364 21.22 -19.77 -9.93
CA ASP A 364 22.52 -20.42 -10.01
C ASP A 364 23.60 -19.50 -10.60
N PHE A 365 23.25 -18.67 -11.58
CA PHE A 365 24.13 -17.61 -12.06
C PHE A 365 24.45 -16.58 -10.96
N LEU A 366 23.48 -16.21 -10.13
CA LEU A 366 23.71 -15.29 -9.01
C LEU A 366 24.62 -15.88 -7.93
N LYS A 367 24.52 -17.20 -7.70
CA LYS A 367 25.37 -17.94 -6.74
C LYS A 367 26.85 -18.00 -7.13
N LEU A 368 27.19 -17.72 -8.39
CA LEU A 368 28.59 -17.57 -8.81
C LEU A 368 29.29 -16.41 -8.09
N GLN A 369 28.52 -15.50 -7.50
CA GLN A 369 28.97 -14.28 -6.84
C GLN A 369 28.53 -14.30 -5.37
N ASN A 370 29.32 -13.70 -4.48
CA ASN A 370 29.00 -13.72 -3.06
C ASN A 370 27.98 -12.62 -2.71
N LYS A 371 26.69 -12.97 -2.77
CA LYS A 371 25.57 -12.06 -2.50
C LYS A 371 25.67 -10.75 -3.30
N PRO A 372 25.56 -10.80 -4.64
CA PRO A 372 25.67 -9.62 -5.49
C PRO A 372 24.57 -8.59 -5.24
N VAL A 373 24.83 -7.34 -5.66
CA VAL A 373 23.83 -6.28 -5.76
C VAL A 373 23.27 -6.27 -7.18
N LEU A 374 21.96 -6.43 -7.31
CA LEU A 374 21.28 -6.41 -8.60
C LEU A 374 21.01 -4.99 -9.06
N VAL A 375 21.31 -4.70 -10.31
CA VAL A 375 21.20 -3.37 -10.90
C VAL A 375 20.37 -3.46 -12.17
N GLY A 376 19.43 -2.54 -12.34
CA GLY A 376 18.69 -2.43 -13.58
C GLY A 376 18.06 -1.06 -13.75
N HIS A 377 17.41 -0.81 -14.88
CA HIS A 377 16.83 0.48 -15.20
C HIS A 377 15.32 0.48 -15.00
N ASN A 378 14.80 1.32 -14.07
CA ASN A 378 13.37 1.36 -13.72
C ASN A 378 12.81 0.06 -13.09
N ILE A 379 13.69 -0.84 -12.65
CA ILE A 379 13.34 -2.16 -12.12
C ILE A 379 12.36 -2.12 -10.93
N THR A 380 12.34 -1.04 -10.16
CA THR A 380 11.50 -0.97 -8.95
C THR A 380 10.01 -0.81 -9.23
N ASN A 381 9.67 -0.34 -10.43
CA ASN A 381 8.27 -0.16 -10.82
C ASN A 381 7.72 -1.36 -11.61
N PHE A 382 8.61 -2.16 -12.22
CA PHE A 382 8.24 -3.15 -13.22
C PHE A 382 8.98 -4.49 -13.02
N ASP A 383 10.24 -4.60 -13.42
CA ASP A 383 11.00 -5.85 -13.51
C ASP A 383 10.99 -6.64 -12.20
N MET A 384 11.24 -5.97 -11.07
CA MET A 384 11.22 -6.61 -9.75
C MET A 384 9.84 -7.13 -9.37
N MET A 385 8.77 -6.43 -9.76
CA MET A 385 7.40 -6.87 -9.47
C MET A 385 7.06 -8.14 -10.26
N VAL A 386 7.46 -8.17 -11.54
CA VAL A 386 7.26 -9.34 -12.40
C VAL A 386 8.11 -10.51 -11.89
N LEU A 387 9.40 -10.29 -11.62
CA LEU A 387 10.32 -11.30 -11.13
C LEU A 387 9.87 -11.88 -9.78
N GLU A 388 9.49 -11.04 -8.82
CA GLU A 388 9.01 -11.47 -7.51
C GLU A 388 7.75 -12.34 -7.63
N ASN A 389 6.79 -11.92 -8.45
CA ASN A 389 5.56 -12.70 -8.68
C ASN A 389 5.88 -14.10 -9.19
N ARG A 390 6.86 -14.23 -10.10
CA ARG A 390 7.28 -15.53 -10.66
C ARG A 390 8.09 -16.34 -9.66
N LEU A 391 9.00 -15.72 -8.91
CA LEU A 391 9.73 -16.40 -7.85
C LEU A 391 8.81 -16.94 -6.76
N ARG A 392 7.77 -16.19 -6.36
CA ARG A 392 6.78 -16.62 -5.36
C ARG A 392 5.90 -17.75 -5.89
N GLU A 393 5.52 -17.72 -7.17
CA GLU A 393 4.74 -18.77 -7.81
C GLU A 393 5.41 -20.15 -7.70
N PHE A 394 6.74 -20.21 -7.82
CA PHE A 394 7.52 -21.45 -7.71
C PHE A 394 8.20 -21.64 -6.35
N SER A 395 7.82 -20.89 -5.32
CA SER A 395 8.44 -20.96 -3.98
C SER A 395 9.96 -20.72 -3.95
N LEU A 396 10.50 -20.02 -4.96
CA LEU A 396 11.93 -19.70 -5.10
C LEU A 396 12.34 -18.37 -4.47
N PHE A 397 11.38 -17.56 -4.01
CA PHE A 397 11.65 -16.22 -3.48
C PHE A 397 12.62 -16.25 -2.29
N ALA A 398 12.42 -17.13 -1.31
CA ALA A 398 13.30 -17.23 -0.14
C ALA A 398 14.75 -17.56 -0.55
N THR A 399 14.92 -18.52 -1.48
CA THR A 399 16.22 -18.89 -2.02
C THR A 399 16.88 -17.71 -2.75
N PHE A 400 16.14 -17.02 -3.60
CA PHE A 400 16.64 -15.84 -4.31
C PHE A 400 17.08 -14.74 -3.33
N SER A 401 16.23 -14.40 -2.36
CA SER A 401 16.47 -13.37 -1.35
C SER A 401 17.70 -13.66 -0.48
N ALA A 402 17.96 -14.94 -0.17
CA ALA A 402 19.15 -15.34 0.58
C ALA A 402 20.48 -15.08 -0.18
N HIS A 403 20.44 -15.00 -1.51
CA HIS A 403 21.61 -14.89 -2.39
C HIS A 403 21.75 -13.50 -3.04
N VAL A 404 20.89 -12.54 -2.73
CA VAL A 404 20.97 -11.18 -3.25
C VAL A 404 21.12 -10.21 -2.09
N LYS A 405 22.09 -9.29 -2.20
CA LYS A 405 22.35 -8.31 -1.15
C LYS A 405 21.43 -7.10 -1.22
N GLY A 406 20.98 -6.73 -2.42
CA GLY A 406 20.03 -5.63 -2.61
C GLY A 406 19.88 -5.23 -4.07
N PHE A 407 19.17 -4.11 -4.29
CA PHE A 407 18.80 -3.65 -5.63
C PHE A 407 19.13 -2.17 -5.86
N ILE A 408 19.60 -1.84 -7.06
CA ILE A 408 19.84 -0.47 -7.52
C ILE A 408 19.01 -0.18 -8.76
N ASP A 409 18.19 0.87 -8.67
CA ASP A 409 17.40 1.38 -9.81
C ASP A 409 18.11 2.58 -10.45
N THR A 410 18.70 2.33 -11.63
CA THR A 410 19.51 3.33 -12.31
C THR A 410 18.68 4.49 -12.86
N LEU A 411 17.36 4.37 -13.05
CA LEU A 411 16.52 5.52 -13.44
C LEU A 411 16.49 6.57 -12.32
N LYS A 412 16.50 6.14 -11.06
CA LYS A 412 16.56 7.05 -9.90
C LYS A 412 17.93 7.69 -9.75
N LEU A 413 19.00 6.94 -10.04
CA LEU A 413 20.36 7.45 -10.10
C LEU A 413 20.52 8.50 -11.20
N SER A 414 20.09 8.18 -12.41
CA SER A 414 20.18 9.04 -13.59
C SER A 414 19.59 10.43 -13.34
N LYS A 415 18.42 10.49 -12.67
CA LYS A 415 17.74 11.75 -12.29
C LYS A 415 18.50 12.63 -11.29
N ARG A 416 19.48 12.07 -10.58
CA ARG A 416 20.34 12.80 -9.64
C ARG A 416 21.66 13.19 -10.28
N VAL A 417 22.21 12.33 -11.13
CA VAL A 417 23.51 12.51 -11.76
C VAL A 417 23.41 13.45 -12.97
N PHE A 418 22.39 13.28 -13.80
CA PHE A 418 22.27 14.02 -15.05
C PHE A 418 21.16 15.07 -14.98
N PRO A 419 21.47 16.36 -15.28
CA PRO A 419 20.44 17.38 -15.45
C PRO A 419 19.51 17.03 -16.60
N LYS A 420 18.20 17.22 -16.41
CA LYS A 420 17.19 16.88 -17.42
C LYS A 420 17.44 17.61 -18.75
N ASP A 421 17.93 18.84 -18.69
CA ASP A 421 18.14 19.67 -19.89
C ASP A 421 19.29 19.14 -20.77
N LYS A 422 20.20 18.33 -20.21
CA LYS A 422 21.31 17.70 -20.97
C LYS A 422 20.90 16.41 -21.66
N VAL A 423 20.02 15.62 -21.05
CA VAL A 423 19.63 14.29 -21.56
C VAL A 423 18.23 14.26 -22.17
N GLY A 424 17.44 15.32 -21.99
CA GLY A 424 16.03 15.45 -22.42
C GLY A 424 15.06 14.56 -21.64
N ASN A 425 15.29 13.26 -21.66
CA ASN A 425 14.55 12.25 -20.92
C ASN A 425 15.50 11.19 -20.33
N TYR A 426 14.99 10.34 -19.45
CA TYR A 426 15.79 9.36 -18.72
C TYR A 426 15.50 7.91 -19.15
N LYS A 427 15.03 7.69 -20.37
CA LYS A 427 14.98 6.32 -20.94
C LYS A 427 16.39 5.82 -21.13
N GLN A 428 16.62 4.52 -20.94
CA GLN A 428 17.95 3.92 -21.08
C GLN A 428 18.60 4.23 -22.43
N GLN A 429 17.88 3.99 -23.54
CA GLN A 429 18.34 4.35 -24.89
C GLN A 429 18.83 5.80 -25.00
N THR A 430 18.05 6.75 -24.45
CA THR A 430 18.42 8.17 -24.47
C THR A 430 19.65 8.42 -23.62
N LEU A 431 19.76 7.81 -22.44
CA LEU A 431 20.94 7.98 -21.59
C LEU A 431 22.19 7.39 -22.24
N VAL A 432 22.10 6.21 -22.85
CA VAL A 432 23.23 5.59 -23.57
C VAL A 432 23.65 6.48 -24.74
N LYS A 433 22.71 7.00 -25.53
CA LYS A 433 23.00 7.92 -26.63
C LYS A 433 23.66 9.22 -26.15
N GLU A 434 23.05 9.93 -25.22
CA GLU A 434 23.49 11.27 -24.81
C GLU A 434 24.74 11.23 -23.91
N VAL A 435 24.96 10.15 -23.15
CA VAL A 435 26.08 10.04 -22.19
C VAL A 435 27.24 9.24 -22.76
N LEU A 436 26.99 8.15 -23.49
CA LEU A 436 28.04 7.29 -24.07
C LEU A 436 28.33 7.60 -25.54
N GLY A 437 27.46 8.35 -26.22
CA GLY A 437 27.62 8.67 -27.63
C GLY A 437 27.34 7.50 -28.58
N THR A 438 26.66 6.46 -28.09
CA THR A 438 26.39 5.22 -28.85
C THR A 438 24.91 4.92 -28.93
N GLU A 439 24.48 4.32 -30.03
CA GLU A 439 23.13 3.73 -30.17
C GLU A 439 23.24 2.20 -30.15
N TYR A 440 22.17 1.53 -29.71
CA TYR A 440 22.13 0.07 -29.64
C TYR A 440 20.72 -0.44 -29.91
N HIS A 441 20.62 -1.73 -30.23
CA HIS A 441 19.34 -2.42 -30.43
C HIS A 441 18.67 -2.70 -29.08
N ALA A 442 18.03 -1.69 -28.50
CA ALA A 442 17.27 -1.87 -27.27
C ALA A 442 15.99 -2.69 -27.50
N HIS A 443 15.41 -3.12 -26.38
CA HIS A 443 14.31 -4.08 -26.33
C HIS A 443 14.76 -5.50 -26.69
N ASN A 444 16.00 -5.79 -26.31
CA ASN A 444 16.54 -7.13 -26.19
C ASN A 444 17.28 -7.14 -24.86
N ALA A 445 16.81 -7.97 -23.91
CA ALA A 445 17.32 -7.94 -22.54
C ALA A 445 18.86 -8.05 -22.48
N LYS A 446 19.49 -8.81 -23.39
CA LYS A 446 20.96 -8.93 -23.43
C LYS A 446 21.62 -7.61 -23.83
N GLU A 447 21.15 -6.97 -24.89
CA GLU A 447 21.72 -5.71 -25.39
C GLU A 447 21.45 -4.55 -24.40
N ASP A 448 20.29 -4.56 -23.76
CA ASP A 448 19.95 -3.64 -22.68
C ASP A 448 20.86 -3.82 -21.46
N VAL A 449 21.12 -5.06 -21.04
CA VAL A 449 22.08 -5.36 -19.96
C VAL A 449 23.48 -4.88 -20.29
N LEU A 450 23.98 -5.14 -21.50
CA LEU A 450 25.34 -4.75 -21.90
C LEU A 450 25.50 -3.23 -21.97
N SER A 451 24.52 -2.54 -22.56
CA SER A 451 24.53 -1.09 -22.67
C SER A 451 24.39 -0.42 -21.29
N LEU A 452 23.53 -0.97 -20.42
CA LEU A 452 23.38 -0.48 -19.06
C LEU A 452 24.63 -0.73 -18.21
N LYS A 453 25.31 -1.87 -18.38
CA LYS A 453 26.58 -2.17 -17.72
C LYS A 453 27.64 -1.13 -18.05
N GLU A 454 27.76 -0.77 -19.31
CA GLU A 454 28.73 0.25 -19.74
C GLU A 454 28.39 1.63 -19.14
N LEU A 455 27.11 2.01 -19.20
CA LEU A 455 26.62 3.25 -18.60
C LEU A 455 26.89 3.29 -17.09
N PHE A 456 26.63 2.19 -16.40
CA PHE A 456 26.81 2.04 -14.96
C PHE A 456 28.27 2.09 -14.54
N THR A 457 29.12 1.33 -15.22
CA THR A 457 30.56 1.25 -14.91
C THR A 457 31.24 2.62 -15.08
N ARG A 458 30.95 3.34 -16.17
CA ARG A 458 31.58 4.64 -16.46
C ARG A 458 31.07 5.79 -15.59
N ASN A 459 29.78 5.80 -15.27
CA ASN A 459 29.14 7.00 -14.72
C ASN A 459 28.56 6.84 -13.31
N TYR A 460 28.18 5.63 -12.92
CA TYR A 460 27.45 5.42 -11.67
C TYR A 460 28.31 4.75 -10.59
N VAL A 461 29.22 3.83 -10.92
CA VAL A 461 30.00 3.07 -9.92
C VAL A 461 30.70 4.00 -8.91
N LYS A 462 31.46 4.99 -9.38
CA LYS A 462 32.14 5.95 -8.51
C LYS A 462 31.16 6.76 -7.64
N ILE A 463 30.01 7.16 -8.20
CA ILE A 463 28.99 7.92 -7.48
C ILE A 463 28.31 7.05 -6.43
N VAL A 464 28.01 5.79 -6.76
CA VAL A 464 27.44 4.82 -5.81
C VAL A 464 28.42 4.63 -4.65
N LEU A 465 29.70 4.35 -4.92
CA LEU A 465 30.77 4.21 -3.92
C LEU A 465 30.94 5.49 -3.06
N MET A 466 30.94 6.68 -3.66
CA MET A 466 31.04 7.95 -2.92
C MET A 466 29.80 8.26 -2.07
N MET A 467 28.60 7.97 -2.59
CA MET A 467 27.33 8.20 -1.87
C MET A 467 27.14 7.28 -0.66
N ILE A 468 27.95 6.22 -0.54
CA ILE A 468 27.97 5.32 0.63
C ILE A 468 28.78 5.93 1.78
N CYS A 469 29.82 6.73 1.48
CA CYS A 469 30.71 7.33 2.48
C CYS A 469 30.09 8.55 3.20
N THR A 470 29.15 9.25 2.54
CA THR A 470 28.39 10.36 3.13
C THR A 470 26.97 9.91 3.47
N MET A 471 26.48 10.13 4.69
CA MET A 471 25.17 9.67 5.19
C MET A 471 23.96 10.06 4.30
N LEU A 472 23.71 9.33 3.21
CA LEU A 472 22.55 9.48 2.32
C LEU A 472 22.20 8.15 1.64
N THR A 473 21.78 7.17 2.44
CA THR A 473 21.17 5.91 1.97
C THR A 473 19.83 6.17 1.28
N PHE A 474 19.84 6.26 -0.05
CA PHE A 474 18.64 6.49 -0.87
C PHE A 474 18.66 5.80 -2.25
N ILE A 475 19.50 4.78 -2.44
CA ILE A 475 19.65 4.11 -3.75
C ILE A 475 19.41 2.60 -3.65
N ILE A 476 19.80 1.98 -2.54
CA ILE A 476 19.49 0.58 -2.26
C ILE A 476 18.09 0.52 -1.68
N LEU A 477 17.19 -0.19 -2.34
CA LEU A 477 15.88 -0.49 -1.77
C LEU A 477 15.97 -1.87 -1.12
N ASP A 478 15.79 -1.88 0.20
CA ASP A 478 15.43 -3.09 0.94
C ASP A 478 14.03 -3.48 0.46
N TYR A 479 13.98 -4.37 -0.53
CA TYR A 479 12.76 -5.04 -0.99
C TYR A 479 12.77 -6.53 -0.61
N LEU A 480 13.63 -6.91 0.34
CA LEU A 480 13.64 -8.24 0.92
C LEU A 480 12.93 -8.21 2.27
#